data_AF-A0A371BSY0-F1
#
_entry.id   AF-A0A371BSY0-F1
#
_cell.length_a   1.000
_cell.length_b   1.000
_cell.length_c   1.000
_cell.angle_alpha   90.00
_cell.angle_beta   90.00
_cell.angle_gamma   90.00
#
_symmetry.space_group_name_H-M   'P 1'
#
loop_
_entity.id
_entity.type
_entity.pdbx_description
1 polymer ?
#
loop_
_entity_poly.entity_id
_entity_poly.type
_entity_poly.pdbx_seq_one_letter_code
_entity_poly.pdbx_strand_id
1 'polypeptide(L)'
;MPGKFNPPPGWPLPPTGWTPPVGWKPDPSWPEAPPDWSFWRDDPEAEGKQRWNSMGLRRKLAALLGTLLTIAALVLSYFAWVNPDPANQPSSMNERKTYLNKIESICSEAGATLDKVSMQDTTPVQYSERMEAVASTYATVLESWAALTPPTQADHKLILPTMDSLESMILSMREVANWMRLGHLQFASDEYERLREHGQEFRRTGREYGLDNCLRLAPQ
;
A
#
# COMPACT_ATOMS: atom_id res chain seq x y z
N MET A 1 1.92 -59.99 2.54
CA MET A 1 0.78 -59.96 1.61
C MET A 1 -0.16 -61.06 2.03
N PRO A 2 -1.46 -60.81 2.31
CA PRO A 2 -2.37 -61.89 2.66
C PRO A 2 -2.68 -62.68 1.38
N GLY A 3 -1.91 -63.74 1.15
CA GLY A 3 -2.15 -64.66 0.04
C GLY A 3 -3.35 -65.55 0.33
N LYS A 4 -4.21 -65.78 -0.66
CA LYS A 4 -5.29 -66.76 -0.59
C LYS A 4 -4.76 -68.14 -0.95
N PHE A 5 -5.06 -69.14 -0.13
CA PHE A 5 -4.69 -70.54 -0.41
C PHE A 5 -5.47 -71.06 -1.62
N ASN A 6 -4.73 -71.63 -2.58
CA ASN A 6 -5.23 -72.14 -3.85
C ASN A 6 -5.04 -73.67 -3.91
N PRO A 7 -6.04 -74.48 -3.50
CA PRO A 7 -5.93 -75.93 -3.51
C PRO A 7 -5.82 -76.47 -4.96
N PRO A 8 -4.94 -77.45 -5.23
CA PRO A 8 -4.84 -78.08 -6.54
C PRO A 8 -6.08 -78.91 -6.90
N PRO A 9 -6.28 -79.26 -8.19
CA PRO A 9 -7.41 -80.08 -8.62
C PRO A 9 -7.45 -81.43 -7.89
N GLY A 10 -8.61 -81.78 -7.32
CA GLY A 10 -8.80 -83.02 -6.56
C GLY A 10 -8.62 -82.86 -5.04
N TRP A 11 -8.19 -81.70 -4.55
CA TRP A 11 -8.17 -81.38 -3.12
C TRP A 11 -9.48 -80.74 -2.67
N PRO A 12 -9.88 -80.88 -1.39
CA PRO A 12 -11.05 -80.19 -0.88
C PRO A 12 -10.84 -78.67 -0.87
N LEU A 13 -11.87 -77.90 -1.22
CA LEU A 13 -11.83 -76.44 -1.09
C LEU A 13 -11.93 -76.06 0.39
N PRO A 14 -10.92 -75.36 0.96
CA PRO A 14 -10.98 -74.94 2.34
C PRO A 14 -11.93 -73.74 2.50
N PRO A 15 -12.39 -73.46 3.75
CA PRO A 15 -13.20 -72.28 4.03
C PRO A 15 -12.50 -70.97 3.64
N THR A 16 -13.29 -69.93 3.31
CA THR A 16 -12.76 -68.60 2.99
C THR A 16 -11.88 -68.06 4.12
N GLY A 17 -10.63 -67.73 3.81
CA GLY A 17 -9.65 -67.20 4.78
C GLY A 17 -8.87 -68.27 5.56
N TRP A 18 -9.06 -69.55 5.27
CA TRP A 18 -8.26 -70.62 5.86
C TRP A 18 -6.81 -70.58 5.37
N THR A 19 -5.88 -70.80 6.30
CA THR A 19 -4.43 -70.84 6.08
C THR A 19 -3.89 -72.08 6.77
N PRO A 20 -3.04 -72.91 6.13
CA PRO A 20 -2.48 -74.08 6.78
C PRO A 20 -1.65 -73.67 8.02
N PRO A 21 -1.84 -74.33 9.19
CA PRO A 21 -1.02 -74.08 10.36
C PRO A 21 0.42 -74.56 10.14
N VAL A 22 1.36 -74.04 10.94
CA VAL A 22 2.78 -74.42 10.85
C VAL A 22 2.92 -75.93 11.08
N GLY A 23 3.55 -76.62 10.11
CA GLY A 23 3.75 -78.07 10.15
C GLY A 23 2.63 -78.90 9.53
N TRP A 24 1.59 -78.26 8.96
CA TRP A 24 0.55 -78.96 8.22
C TRP A 24 1.12 -79.72 7.01
N LYS A 25 0.64 -80.94 6.80
CA LYS A 25 0.94 -81.76 5.62
C LYS A 25 -0.37 -82.19 4.96
N PRO A 26 -0.41 -82.28 3.62
CA PRO A 26 -1.58 -82.80 2.93
C PRO A 26 -1.81 -84.27 3.30
N ASP A 27 -3.07 -84.69 3.25
CA ASP A 27 -3.42 -86.08 3.46
C ASP A 27 -2.77 -86.95 2.36
N PRO A 28 -2.09 -88.06 2.69
CA PRO A 28 -1.47 -88.94 1.71
C PRO A 28 -2.42 -89.53 0.68
N SER A 29 -3.73 -89.54 0.94
CA SER A 29 -4.76 -89.97 0.00
C SER A 29 -5.07 -88.96 -1.10
N TRP A 30 -4.57 -87.72 -0.98
CA TRP A 30 -4.80 -86.68 -1.97
C TRP A 30 -3.84 -86.79 -3.16
N PRO A 31 -4.29 -86.45 -4.37
CA PRO A 31 -3.43 -86.45 -5.54
C PRO A 31 -2.29 -85.44 -5.40
N GLU A 32 -1.13 -85.75 -5.96
CA GLU A 32 -0.01 -84.81 -5.99
C GLU A 32 -0.37 -83.54 -6.77
N ALA A 33 0.15 -82.40 -6.32
CA ALA A 33 -0.03 -81.15 -7.03
C ALA A 33 0.69 -81.21 -8.39
N PRO A 34 0.12 -80.62 -9.46
CA PRO A 34 0.81 -80.52 -10.74
C PRO A 34 2.16 -79.79 -10.64
N PRO A 35 3.10 -80.05 -11.57
CA PRO A 35 4.31 -79.25 -11.70
C PRO A 35 3.94 -77.75 -11.85
N ASP A 36 4.71 -76.89 -11.19
CA ASP A 36 4.55 -75.42 -11.20
C ASP A 36 3.28 -74.85 -10.53
N TRP A 37 2.60 -75.62 -9.67
CA TRP A 37 1.43 -75.11 -8.94
C TRP A 37 1.79 -74.09 -7.86
N SER A 38 1.21 -72.87 -7.94
CA SER A 38 1.29 -71.89 -6.85
C SER A 38 0.14 -72.07 -5.86
N PHE A 39 0.48 -72.45 -4.63
CA PHE A 39 -0.45 -72.56 -3.51
C PHE A 39 -0.94 -71.20 -2.99
N TRP A 40 -0.28 -70.11 -3.36
CA TRP A 40 -0.61 -68.75 -2.91
C TRP A 40 -0.91 -67.87 -4.12
N ARG A 41 -2.08 -67.20 -4.09
CA ARG A 41 -2.41 -66.14 -5.05
C ARG A 41 -2.72 -64.85 -4.31
N ASP A 42 -2.35 -63.73 -4.91
CA ASP A 42 -2.76 -62.41 -4.43
C ASP A 42 -4.27 -62.25 -4.58
N ASP A 43 -4.89 -61.67 -3.56
CA ASP A 43 -6.34 -61.40 -3.56
C ASP A 43 -6.61 -60.03 -4.23
N PRO A 44 -7.18 -60.00 -5.45
CA PRO A 44 -7.46 -58.74 -6.14
C PRO A 44 -8.51 -57.88 -5.43
N GLU A 45 -9.36 -58.46 -4.57
CA GLU A 45 -10.33 -57.68 -3.78
C GLU A 45 -9.65 -56.86 -2.68
N ALA A 46 -8.53 -57.33 -2.14
CA ALA A 46 -7.77 -56.62 -1.12
C ALA A 46 -7.11 -55.37 -1.71
N GLU A 47 -6.61 -55.42 -2.94
CA GLU A 47 -5.99 -54.28 -3.63
C GLU A 47 -7.00 -53.19 -4.02
N GLY A 48 -8.18 -53.59 -4.51
CA GLY A 48 -9.25 -52.65 -4.89
C GLY A 48 -9.75 -51.80 -3.72
N LYS A 49 -9.94 -52.42 -2.55
CA LYS A 49 -10.37 -51.72 -1.31
C LYS A 49 -9.32 -50.73 -0.80
N GLN A 50 -8.03 -51.06 -0.89
CA GLN A 50 -6.96 -50.15 -0.47
C GLN A 50 -6.80 -48.95 -1.40
N ARG A 51 -6.90 -49.16 -2.73
CA ARG A 51 -6.87 -48.07 -3.72
C ARG A 51 -8.08 -47.13 -3.60
N TRP A 52 -9.25 -47.68 -3.30
CA TRP A 52 -10.47 -46.88 -3.06
C TRP A 52 -10.34 -45.97 -1.84
N ASN A 53 -9.82 -46.49 -0.72
CA ASN A 53 -9.71 -45.73 0.54
C ASN A 53 -8.70 -44.56 0.45
N SER A 54 -7.60 -44.71 -0.29
CA SER A 54 -6.59 -43.65 -0.45
C SER A 54 -7.06 -42.49 -1.33
N MET A 55 -7.91 -42.76 -2.33
CA MET A 55 -8.46 -41.73 -3.22
C MET A 55 -9.51 -40.85 -2.51
N GLY A 56 -10.32 -41.45 -1.61
CA GLY A 56 -11.26 -40.72 -0.77
C GLY A 56 -10.57 -39.80 0.24
N LEU A 57 -9.46 -40.23 0.84
CA LEU A 57 -8.70 -39.44 1.80
C LEU A 57 -8.06 -38.20 1.15
N ARG A 58 -7.44 -38.35 -0.02
CA ARG A 58 -6.83 -37.24 -0.77
C ARG A 58 -7.87 -36.19 -1.20
N ARG A 59 -9.05 -36.62 -1.64
CA ARG A 59 -10.15 -35.71 -2.00
C ARG A 59 -10.69 -34.95 -0.79
N LYS A 60 -10.84 -35.62 0.36
CA LYS A 60 -11.26 -34.97 1.61
C LYS A 60 -10.22 -33.96 2.12
N LEU A 61 -8.94 -34.29 2.07
CA LEU A 61 -7.86 -33.37 2.44
C LEU A 61 -7.80 -32.15 1.51
N ALA A 62 -7.92 -32.34 0.19
CA ALA A 62 -7.93 -31.24 -0.77
C ALA A 62 -9.16 -30.31 -0.57
N ALA A 63 -10.33 -30.89 -0.30
CA ALA A 63 -11.53 -30.12 0.00
C ALA A 63 -11.38 -29.29 1.28
N LEU A 64 -10.83 -29.88 2.36
CA LEU A 64 -10.58 -29.18 3.62
C LEU A 64 -9.57 -28.04 3.46
N LEU A 65 -8.50 -28.25 2.68
CA LEU A 65 -7.51 -27.22 2.39
C LEU A 65 -8.13 -26.07 1.60
N GLY A 66 -8.93 -26.39 0.58
CA GLY A 66 -9.66 -25.39 -0.21
C GLY A 66 -10.62 -24.55 0.64
N THR A 67 -11.38 -25.19 1.52
CA THR A 67 -12.26 -24.48 2.46
C THR A 67 -11.50 -23.60 3.44
N LEU A 68 -10.34 -24.06 3.96
CA LEU A 68 -9.51 -23.25 4.85
C LEU A 68 -8.94 -22.01 4.13
N LEU A 69 -8.48 -22.16 2.89
CA LEU A 69 -7.97 -21.04 2.09
C LEU A 69 -9.06 -20.02 1.77
N THR A 70 -10.28 -20.48 1.46
CA THR A 70 -11.41 -19.56 1.23
C THR A 70 -11.83 -18.85 2.50
N ILE A 71 -11.89 -19.54 3.65
CA ILE A 71 -12.13 -18.90 4.94
C ILE A 71 -11.03 -17.88 5.25
N ALA A 72 -9.76 -18.22 5.07
CA ALA A 72 -8.65 -17.32 5.30
C ALA A 72 -8.73 -16.07 4.39
N ALA A 73 -9.07 -16.24 3.11
CA ALA A 73 -9.26 -15.13 2.18
C ALA A 73 -10.43 -14.22 2.60
N LEU A 74 -11.56 -14.79 3.03
CA LEU A 74 -12.70 -14.03 3.55
C LEU A 74 -12.35 -13.27 4.82
N VAL A 75 -11.60 -13.89 5.72
CA VAL A 75 -11.13 -13.27 6.97
C VAL A 75 -10.18 -12.11 6.66
N LEU A 76 -9.19 -12.31 5.78
CA LEU A 76 -8.29 -11.23 5.33
C LEU A 76 -9.07 -10.10 4.66
N SER A 77 -10.03 -10.42 3.79
CA SER A 77 -10.89 -9.41 3.15
C SER A 77 -11.76 -8.66 4.15
N TYR A 78 -12.29 -9.34 5.17
CA TYR A 78 -13.06 -8.72 6.25
C TYR A 78 -12.18 -7.81 7.10
N PHE A 79 -10.99 -8.27 7.50
CA PHE A 79 -10.04 -7.43 8.26
C PHE A 79 -9.57 -6.21 7.46
N ALA A 80 -9.34 -6.34 6.16
CA ALA A 80 -9.02 -5.21 5.29
C ALA A 80 -10.18 -4.20 5.17
N TRP A 81 -11.43 -4.67 5.21
CA TRP A 81 -12.61 -3.81 5.19
C TRP A 81 -12.82 -3.09 6.54
N VAL A 82 -12.63 -3.79 7.67
CA VAL A 82 -12.82 -3.21 9.02
C VAL A 82 -11.67 -2.30 9.45
N ASN A 83 -10.44 -2.58 9.00
CA ASN A 83 -9.25 -1.75 9.26
C ASN A 83 -8.73 -1.13 7.94
N PRO A 84 -9.38 -0.08 7.42
CA PRO A 84 -8.89 0.62 6.24
C PRO A 84 -7.53 1.27 6.51
N ASP A 85 -6.66 1.28 5.49
CA ASP A 85 -5.31 1.84 5.55
C ASP A 85 -5.32 3.24 6.20
N PRO A 86 -4.59 3.46 7.32
CA PRO A 86 -4.53 4.75 7.99
C PRO A 86 -4.05 5.87 7.06
N ALA A 87 -3.30 5.57 6.00
CA ALA A 87 -2.82 6.57 5.04
C ALA A 87 -3.94 7.29 4.26
N ASN A 88 -5.10 6.64 4.10
CA ASN A 88 -6.26 7.18 3.38
C ASN A 88 -7.34 7.77 4.30
N GLN A 89 -7.18 7.65 5.62
CA GLN A 89 -8.09 8.27 6.56
C GLN A 89 -7.70 9.74 6.75
N PRO A 90 -8.67 10.67 6.90
CA PRO A 90 -8.35 12.04 7.29
C PRO A 90 -7.78 12.06 8.70
N SER A 91 -6.78 12.92 8.97
CA SER A 91 -6.23 13.04 10.31
C SER A 91 -7.26 13.50 11.33
N SER A 92 -6.99 13.26 12.61
CA SER A 92 -7.79 13.87 13.67
C SER A 92 -7.74 15.41 13.59
N MET A 93 -8.77 16.08 14.12
CA MET A 93 -8.79 17.54 14.17
C MET A 93 -7.59 18.12 14.95
N ASN A 94 -7.12 17.43 15.99
CA ASN A 94 -5.99 17.89 16.78
C ASN A 94 -4.67 17.79 15.99
N GLU A 95 -4.42 16.67 15.32
CA GLU A 95 -3.23 16.50 14.46
C GLU A 95 -3.19 17.53 13.33
N ARG A 96 -4.35 17.74 12.66
CA ARG A 96 -4.46 18.76 11.62
C ARG A 96 -4.14 20.15 12.17
N LYS A 97 -4.73 20.51 13.31
CA LYS A 97 -4.49 21.80 13.95
C LYS A 97 -3.01 21.97 14.34
N THR A 98 -2.38 20.95 14.90
CA THR A 98 -0.95 20.99 15.23
C THR A 98 -0.10 21.19 13.98
N TYR A 99 -0.43 20.54 12.86
CA TYR A 99 0.27 20.74 11.60
C TYR A 99 0.10 22.17 11.06
N LEU A 100 -1.13 22.68 10.99
CA LEU A 100 -1.42 24.05 10.53
C LEU A 100 -0.73 25.11 11.40
N ASN A 101 -0.70 24.92 12.73
CA ASN A 101 0.01 25.83 13.63
C ASN A 101 1.52 25.89 13.36
N LYS A 102 2.15 24.79 12.91
CA LYS A 102 3.57 24.80 12.52
C LYS A 102 3.78 25.65 11.27
N ILE A 103 2.91 25.51 10.28
CA ILE A 103 2.93 26.34 9.07
C ILE A 103 2.79 27.82 9.43
N GLU A 104 1.83 28.14 10.29
CA GLU A 104 1.60 29.51 10.77
C GLU A 104 2.81 30.10 11.48
N SER A 105 3.52 29.29 12.27
CA SER A 105 4.77 29.71 12.92
C SER A 105 5.85 30.08 11.91
N ILE A 106 6.01 29.29 10.83
CA ILE A 106 6.96 29.57 9.74
C ILE A 106 6.62 30.90 9.07
N CYS A 107 5.33 31.09 8.72
CA CYS A 107 4.87 32.32 8.08
C CYS A 107 5.02 33.55 8.96
N SER A 108 4.77 33.42 10.27
CA SER A 108 4.94 34.50 11.24
C SER A 108 6.40 34.96 11.35
N GLU A 109 7.35 34.02 11.38
CA GLU A 109 8.78 34.31 11.40
C GLU A 109 9.23 35.02 10.11
N ALA A 110 8.73 34.57 8.95
CA ALA A 110 8.98 35.23 7.69
C ALA A 110 8.39 36.64 7.63
N GLY A 111 7.17 36.84 8.12
CA GLY A 111 6.53 38.15 8.22
C GLY A 111 7.38 39.16 9.00
N ALA A 112 7.91 38.75 10.16
CA ALA A 112 8.81 39.59 10.96
C ALA A 112 10.14 39.94 10.25
N THR A 113 10.58 39.11 9.30
CA THR A 113 11.74 39.38 8.45
C THR A 113 11.38 40.41 7.36
N LEU A 114 10.21 40.26 6.75
CA LEU A 114 9.72 41.14 5.68
C LEU A 114 9.31 42.52 6.19
N ASP A 115 8.84 42.64 7.43
CA ASP A 115 8.55 43.94 8.06
C ASP A 115 9.78 44.86 8.12
N LYS A 116 10.99 44.29 8.05
CA LYS A 116 12.27 45.03 8.01
C LYS A 116 12.62 45.48 6.60
N VAL A 117 12.00 44.92 5.57
CA VAL A 117 12.20 45.28 4.16
C VAL A 117 11.30 46.46 3.85
N SER A 118 11.83 47.67 3.97
CA SER A 118 11.13 48.87 3.49
C SER A 118 10.95 48.80 1.97
N MET A 119 9.85 49.31 1.42
CA MET A 119 9.66 49.49 -0.03
C MET A 119 9.66 50.97 -0.44
N GLN A 120 10.04 51.88 0.47
CA GLN A 120 10.01 53.33 0.23
C GLN A 120 11.27 53.83 -0.48
N ASP A 121 11.07 54.80 -1.39
CA ASP A 121 12.07 55.61 -2.10
C ASP A 121 13.31 54.85 -2.56
N THR A 122 13.12 54.07 -3.62
CA THR A 122 14.18 53.25 -4.22
C THR A 122 14.25 53.47 -5.72
N THR A 123 15.47 53.55 -6.24
CA THR A 123 15.69 53.46 -7.70
C THR A 123 15.16 52.10 -8.20
N PRO A 124 14.81 51.95 -9.50
CA PRO A 124 14.34 50.66 -10.02
C PRO A 124 15.27 49.48 -9.69
N VAL A 125 16.58 49.73 -9.66
CA VAL A 125 17.59 48.73 -9.28
C VAL A 125 17.45 48.34 -7.80
N GLN A 126 17.38 49.31 -6.89
CA GLN A 126 17.20 49.03 -5.46
C GLN A 126 15.87 48.32 -5.18
N TYR A 127 14.81 48.69 -5.89
CA TYR A 127 13.52 48.01 -5.78
C TYR A 127 13.62 46.55 -6.26
N SER A 128 14.34 46.28 -7.36
CA SER A 128 14.57 44.92 -7.85
C SER A 128 15.36 44.04 -6.86
N GLU A 129 16.37 44.59 -6.17
CA GLU A 129 17.12 43.88 -5.14
C GLU A 129 16.24 43.52 -3.95
N ARG A 130 15.33 44.42 -3.55
CA ARG A 130 14.39 44.17 -2.47
C ARG A 130 13.35 43.12 -2.86
N MET A 131 12.79 43.19 -4.07
CA MET A 131 11.88 42.15 -4.58
C MET A 131 12.52 40.76 -4.59
N GLU A 132 13.80 40.67 -4.99
CA GLU A 132 14.56 39.42 -4.92
C GLU A 132 14.71 38.91 -3.48
N ALA A 133 14.99 39.80 -2.52
CA ALA A 133 15.10 39.44 -1.10
C ALA A 133 13.76 38.94 -0.53
N VAL A 134 12.64 39.55 -0.94
CA VAL A 134 11.29 39.07 -0.58
C VAL A 134 11.04 37.69 -1.18
N ALA A 135 11.31 37.50 -2.47
CA ALA A 135 11.18 36.19 -3.14
C ALA A 135 12.04 35.11 -2.46
N SER A 136 13.27 35.43 -2.06
CA SER A 136 14.14 34.52 -1.32
C SER A 136 13.53 34.14 0.02
N THR A 137 12.92 35.08 0.74
CA THR A 137 12.26 34.81 2.02
C THR A 137 11.07 33.88 1.84
N TYR A 138 10.25 34.10 0.80
CA TYR A 138 9.15 33.19 0.48
C TYR A 138 9.62 31.81 0.06
N ALA A 139 10.73 31.70 -0.68
CA ALA A 139 11.31 30.41 -1.03
C ALA A 139 11.70 29.62 0.24
N THR A 140 12.29 30.29 1.24
CA THR A 140 12.57 29.66 2.54
C THR A 140 11.30 29.22 3.27
N VAL A 141 10.22 29.99 3.19
CA VAL A 141 8.90 29.57 3.73
C VAL A 141 8.41 28.32 3.03
N LEU A 142 8.43 28.29 1.70
CA LEU A 142 7.97 27.15 0.90
C LEU A 142 8.80 25.89 1.19
N GLU A 143 10.13 26.02 1.28
CA GLU A 143 11.03 24.90 1.63
C GLU A 143 10.77 24.39 3.05
N SER A 144 10.65 25.30 4.02
CA SER A 144 10.37 24.96 5.42
C SER A 144 9.01 24.29 5.58
N TRP A 145 8.01 24.76 4.84
CA TRP A 145 6.69 24.15 4.78
C TRP A 145 6.75 22.76 4.13
N ALA A 146 7.38 22.62 2.98
CA ALA A 146 7.53 21.34 2.28
C ALA A 146 8.29 20.29 3.12
N ALA A 147 9.19 20.73 4.00
CA ALA A 147 9.90 19.86 4.94
C ALA A 147 9.02 19.33 6.09
N LEU A 148 7.86 19.93 6.36
CA LEU A 148 6.92 19.43 7.36
C LEU A 148 6.26 18.14 6.87
N THR A 149 6.30 17.08 7.68
CA THR A 149 5.55 15.86 7.41
C THR A 149 4.05 16.11 7.66
N PRO A 150 3.18 16.02 6.64
CA PRO A 150 1.74 16.11 6.84
C PRO A 150 1.25 14.87 7.62
N PRO A 151 0.20 15.01 8.46
CA PRO A 151 -0.32 13.87 9.24
C PRO A 151 -0.79 12.70 8.36
N THR A 152 -1.41 13.01 7.22
CA THR A 152 -1.91 12.03 6.25
C THR A 152 -1.70 12.54 4.82
N GLN A 153 -1.78 11.65 3.82
CA GLN A 153 -1.70 12.05 2.41
C GLN A 153 -2.89 12.93 2.00
N ALA A 154 -4.06 12.72 2.61
CA ALA A 154 -5.24 13.54 2.38
C ALA A 154 -5.02 14.99 2.82
N ASP A 155 -4.42 15.22 4.00
CA ASP A 155 -4.14 16.59 4.48
C ASP A 155 -3.10 17.31 3.61
N HIS A 156 -2.12 16.57 3.06
CA HIS A 156 -1.16 17.15 2.13
C HIS A 156 -1.84 17.69 0.86
N LYS A 157 -2.71 16.89 0.24
CA LYS A 157 -3.41 17.27 -1.01
C LYS A 157 -4.26 18.51 -0.86
N LEU A 158 -4.84 18.73 0.33
CA LEU A 158 -5.64 19.91 0.61
C LEU A 158 -4.82 21.20 0.50
N ILE A 159 -3.55 21.16 0.89
CA ILE A 159 -2.74 22.37 1.02
C ILE A 159 -1.88 22.69 -0.20
N LEU A 160 -1.75 21.74 -1.13
CA LEU A 160 -1.03 21.91 -2.39
C LEU A 160 -1.43 23.18 -3.16
N PRO A 161 -2.71 23.53 -3.35
CA PRO A 161 -3.07 24.75 -4.10
C PRO A 161 -2.51 26.03 -3.46
N THR A 162 -2.40 26.06 -2.13
CA THR A 162 -1.80 27.18 -1.41
C THR A 162 -0.29 27.22 -1.59
N MET A 163 0.39 26.07 -1.58
CA MET A 163 1.83 25.99 -1.85
C MET A 163 2.15 26.38 -3.30
N ASP A 164 1.36 25.89 -4.26
CA ASP A 164 1.51 26.20 -5.69
C ASP A 164 1.32 27.70 -5.97
N SER A 165 0.37 28.34 -5.27
CA SER A 165 0.15 29.78 -5.36
C SER A 165 1.33 30.58 -4.79
N LEU A 166 1.93 30.11 -3.68
CA LEU A 166 3.14 30.71 -3.11
C LEU A 166 4.33 30.57 -4.06
N GLU A 167 4.50 29.40 -4.68
CA GLU A 167 5.54 29.18 -5.69
C GLU A 167 5.37 30.12 -6.90
N SER A 168 4.14 30.26 -7.38
CA SER A 168 3.81 31.19 -8.46
C SER A 168 4.15 32.64 -8.09
N MET A 169 3.85 33.07 -6.85
CA MET A 169 4.25 34.38 -6.35
C MET A 169 5.79 34.55 -6.34
N ILE A 170 6.54 33.55 -5.89
CA ILE A 170 8.02 33.59 -5.88
C ILE A 170 8.56 33.79 -7.29
N LEU A 171 8.02 33.05 -8.27
CA LEU A 171 8.42 33.15 -9.67
C LEU A 171 8.13 34.54 -10.24
N SER A 172 6.91 35.06 -10.08
CA SER A 172 6.56 36.40 -10.55
C SER A 172 7.39 37.49 -9.87
N MET A 173 7.71 37.38 -8.57
CA MET A 173 8.58 38.36 -7.90
C MET A 173 9.99 38.42 -8.50
N ARG A 174 10.58 37.25 -8.80
CA ARG A 174 11.90 37.17 -9.45
C ARG A 174 11.85 37.75 -10.86
N GLU A 175 10.78 37.49 -11.58
CA GLU A 175 10.61 37.98 -12.95
C GLU A 175 10.38 39.50 -12.99
N VAL A 176 9.57 40.03 -12.07
CA VAL A 176 9.44 41.49 -11.84
C VAL A 176 10.81 42.10 -11.58
N ALA A 177 11.59 41.53 -10.65
CA ALA A 177 12.94 42.00 -10.34
C ALA A 177 13.86 41.99 -11.57
N ASN A 178 13.81 40.92 -12.37
CA ASN A 178 14.57 40.79 -13.60
C ASN A 178 14.22 41.89 -14.62
N TRP A 179 12.94 42.10 -14.91
CA TRP A 179 12.49 43.14 -15.85
C TRP A 179 12.90 44.55 -15.40
N MET A 180 12.83 44.84 -14.11
CA MET A 180 13.26 46.13 -13.57
C MET A 180 14.76 46.36 -13.70
N ARG A 181 15.60 45.33 -13.50
CA ARG A 181 17.06 45.42 -13.74
C ARG A 181 17.37 45.73 -15.20
N LEU A 182 16.59 45.18 -16.12
CA LEU A 182 16.72 45.41 -17.56
C LEU A 182 16.12 46.75 -18.03
N GLY A 183 15.43 47.49 -17.16
CA GLY A 183 14.77 48.77 -17.51
C GLY A 183 13.46 48.61 -18.28
N HIS A 184 12.91 47.40 -18.34
CA HIS A 184 11.67 47.08 -19.04
C HIS A 184 10.43 47.29 -18.14
N LEU A 185 10.14 48.55 -17.81
CA LEU A 185 9.12 48.90 -16.81
C LEU A 185 7.70 48.44 -17.14
N GLN A 186 7.33 48.39 -18.43
CA GLN A 186 6.00 47.88 -18.83
C GLN A 186 5.86 46.39 -18.53
N PHE A 187 6.86 45.58 -18.91
CA PHE A 187 6.86 44.14 -18.62
C PHE A 187 6.89 43.86 -17.11
N ALA A 188 7.66 44.66 -16.36
CA ALA A 188 7.64 44.58 -14.89
C ALA A 188 6.26 44.90 -14.31
N SER A 189 5.55 45.89 -14.84
CA SER A 189 4.19 46.22 -14.43
C SER A 189 3.20 45.11 -14.75
N ASP A 190 3.26 44.54 -15.95
CA ASP A 190 2.37 43.46 -16.37
C ASP A 190 2.58 42.20 -15.50
N GLU A 191 3.83 41.87 -15.19
CA GLU A 191 4.16 40.74 -14.31
C GLU A 191 3.80 41.03 -12.83
N TYR A 192 3.86 42.30 -12.40
CA TYR A 192 3.39 42.69 -11.07
C TYR A 192 1.88 42.48 -10.91
N GLU A 193 1.08 42.71 -11.95
CA GLU A 193 -0.36 42.37 -11.90
C GLU A 193 -0.58 40.86 -11.76
N ARG A 194 0.19 40.02 -12.47
CA ARG A 194 0.14 38.55 -12.28
C ARG A 194 0.55 38.15 -10.86
N LEU A 195 1.57 38.78 -10.30
CA LEU A 195 1.94 38.60 -8.90
C LEU A 195 0.77 38.91 -7.95
N ARG A 196 0.00 39.97 -8.21
CA ARG A 196 -1.20 40.30 -7.42
C ARG A 196 -2.27 39.23 -7.56
N GLU A 197 -2.50 38.70 -8.76
CA GLU A 197 -3.43 37.60 -9.00
C GLU A 197 -3.03 36.34 -8.21
N HIS A 198 -1.76 35.94 -8.27
CA HIS A 198 -1.24 34.82 -7.47
C HIS A 198 -1.38 35.09 -5.96
N GLY A 199 -1.14 36.32 -5.50
CA GLY A 199 -1.37 36.73 -4.12
C GLY A 199 -2.84 36.68 -3.69
N GLN A 200 -3.78 36.96 -4.59
CA GLN A 200 -5.22 36.80 -4.32
C GLN A 200 -5.60 35.32 -4.21
N GLU A 201 -5.08 34.48 -5.10
CA GLU A 201 -5.31 33.04 -5.09
C GLU A 201 -4.75 32.40 -3.82
N PHE A 202 -3.51 32.73 -3.46
CA PHE A 202 -2.90 32.31 -2.20
C PHE A 202 -3.74 32.71 -0.98
N ARG A 203 -4.29 33.94 -0.98
CA ARG A 203 -5.23 34.38 0.07
C ARG A 203 -6.53 33.60 0.07
N ARG A 204 -7.05 33.26 -1.11
CA ARG A 204 -8.29 32.50 -1.25
C ARG A 204 -8.12 31.08 -0.69
N THR A 205 -7.13 30.35 -1.17
CA THR A 205 -6.88 28.96 -0.75
C THR A 205 -6.40 28.90 0.70
N GLY A 206 -5.56 29.84 1.15
CA GLY A 206 -5.08 29.87 2.54
C GLY A 206 -6.17 30.15 3.58
N ARG A 207 -7.19 30.95 3.25
CA ARG A 207 -8.34 31.21 4.14
C ARG A 207 -9.16 29.95 4.43
N GLU A 208 -9.29 29.06 3.45
CA GLU A 208 -10.02 27.79 3.62
C GLU A 208 -9.39 26.92 4.73
N TYR A 209 -8.11 27.14 5.03
CA TYR A 209 -7.33 26.40 6.04
C TYR A 209 -6.99 27.22 7.30
N GLY A 210 -7.45 28.47 7.38
CA GLY A 210 -7.19 29.35 8.54
C GLY A 210 -5.71 29.71 8.70
N LEU A 211 -4.99 29.98 7.59
CA LEU A 211 -3.57 30.34 7.58
C LEU A 211 -3.33 31.86 7.69
N ASP A 212 -3.94 32.49 8.69
CA ASP A 212 -3.99 33.94 8.91
C ASP A 212 -2.64 34.66 8.86
N ASN A 213 -1.54 34.12 9.43
CA ASN A 213 -0.23 34.79 9.34
C ASN A 213 0.38 34.65 7.94
N CYS A 214 0.19 33.50 7.29
CA CYS A 214 0.63 33.32 5.91
C CYS A 214 -0.06 34.33 4.98
N LEU A 215 -1.36 34.60 5.19
CA LEU A 215 -2.10 35.55 4.35
C LEU A 215 -1.54 36.97 4.37
N ARG A 216 -0.79 37.35 5.40
CA ARG A 216 -0.11 38.65 5.50
C ARG A 216 1.09 38.77 4.59
N LEU A 217 1.65 37.64 4.15
CA LEU A 217 2.74 37.62 3.19
C LEU A 217 2.24 38.16 1.85
N ALA A 218 1.05 37.74 1.40
CA ALA A 218 0.55 38.09 0.07
C ALA A 218 0.54 39.61 -0.20
N PRO A 219 1.03 40.06 -1.37
CA PRO A 219 1.01 41.46 -1.74
C PRO A 219 -0.43 41.99 -1.79
N GLN A 220 -0.62 43.21 -1.31
CA GLN A 220 -1.92 43.90 -1.26
C GLN A 220 -2.34 44.38 -2.64
#